data_AF-X1HGF2-F1
#
_entry.id   AF-X1HGF2-F1
#
_cell.length_a   1.000
_cell.length_b   1.000
_cell.length_c   1.000
_cell.angle_alpha   90.00
_cell.angle_beta   90.00
_cell.angle_gamma   90.00
#
_symmetry.space_group_name_H-M   'P 1'
#
loop_
_entity.id
_entity.type
_entity.pdbx_description
1 polymer ?
#
loop_
_entity_poly.entity_id
_entity_poly.type
_entity_poly.pdbx_seq_one_letter_code
_entity_poly.pdbx_strand_id
1 'polypeptide(L)'
;ELITENIEEFKEEDLIPKQEAVILLTHDGYIKRMLPTAFRAQERGGRGLIGFDLREEDRVAQLLLANTHDNLLFFTDRGKTFQIKAYEVPKAARISKGKLVHTFLGLSDDERITALIAYPEDKKVRERYLVMATEQGVIKKVRLEEFQNVRKSGIIAITLKSGDVLRWVRLSNTDEEVILATSNGQAIRFKEKDIRTMKRTAAGVRGIALKKGDRVISLDIIKKGSAKDAKFLVITARGYGKQTHLSNYKIQRRGGTGIKTAQVTK
;
A
#
# COMPACT_ATOMS: atom_id res chain seq x y z
N GLU A 1 45.96 -28.18 20.13
CA GLU A 1 44.82 -28.17 19.21
C GLU A 1 44.59 -26.73 18.75
N LEU A 2 44.58 -26.50 17.45
CA LEU A 2 44.12 -25.23 16.89
C LEU A 2 42.59 -25.27 16.92
N ILE A 3 41.99 -24.47 17.79
CA ILE A 3 40.54 -24.23 17.79
C ILE A 3 40.28 -23.40 16.54
N THR A 4 39.84 -24.04 15.46
CA THR A 4 39.16 -23.39 14.35
C THR A 4 37.80 -22.93 14.86
N GLU A 5 37.76 -21.78 15.52
CA GLU A 5 36.50 -21.06 15.71
C GLU A 5 35.95 -20.75 14.31
N ASN A 6 34.75 -21.26 14.03
CA ASN A 6 33.99 -20.86 12.86
C ASN A 6 33.85 -19.33 12.91
N ILE A 7 34.57 -18.62 12.06
CA ILE A 7 34.34 -17.21 11.81
C ILE A 7 32.92 -17.15 11.24
N GLU A 8 31.94 -16.76 12.06
CA GLU A 8 30.62 -16.41 11.55
C GLU A 8 30.82 -15.29 10.52
N GLU A 9 30.56 -15.59 9.25
CA GLU A 9 30.61 -14.59 8.18
C GLU A 9 29.61 -13.48 8.52
N PHE A 10 30.11 -12.30 8.87
CA PHE A 10 29.30 -11.10 9.07
C PHE A 10 28.49 -10.82 7.80
N LYS A 11 27.16 -10.73 7.93
CA LYS A 11 26.31 -10.32 6.82
C LYS A 11 26.33 -8.79 6.72
N GLU A 12 26.21 -8.26 5.51
CA GLU A 12 26.10 -6.81 5.30
C GLU A 12 24.95 -6.19 6.13
N GLU A 13 23.87 -6.95 6.34
CA GLU A 13 22.74 -6.58 7.21
C GLU A 13 23.17 -6.31 8.67
N ASP A 14 24.16 -7.05 9.20
CA ASP A 14 24.62 -6.92 10.59
C ASP A 14 25.37 -5.59 10.84
N LEU A 15 25.86 -4.97 9.76
CA LEU A 15 26.51 -3.65 9.81
C LEU A 15 25.51 -2.49 9.77
N ILE A 16 24.23 -2.77 9.48
CA ILE A 16 23.18 -1.77 9.40
C ILE A 16 22.52 -1.62 10.76
N PRO A 17 22.41 -0.40 11.32
CA PRO A 17 21.69 -0.21 12.57
C PRO A 17 20.17 -0.37 12.38
N LYS A 18 19.54 -1.05 13.35
CA LYS A 18 18.07 -1.10 13.50
C LYS A 18 17.56 0.25 13.98
N GLN A 19 16.87 0.98 13.12
CA GLN A 19 16.34 2.30 13.44
C GLN A 19 15.07 2.60 12.63
N GLU A 20 14.24 3.50 13.12
CA GLU A 20 13.09 3.98 12.36
C GLU A 20 13.52 4.82 11.15
N ALA A 21 12.74 4.71 10.09
CA ALA A 21 12.92 5.46 8.87
C ALA A 21 11.57 5.75 8.20
N VAL A 22 11.50 6.88 7.53
CA VAL A 22 10.41 7.22 6.61
C VAL A 22 10.82 6.80 5.22
N ILE A 23 9.98 5.98 4.57
CA ILE A 23 10.11 5.64 3.16
C ILE A 23 9.12 6.51 2.39
N LEU A 24 9.62 7.20 1.37
CA LEU A 24 8.82 8.04 0.49
C LEU A 24 8.96 7.55 -0.93
N LEU A 25 7.83 7.34 -1.60
CA LEU A 25 7.69 7.00 -3.00
C LEU A 25 6.84 8.07 -3.72
N THR A 26 7.30 8.56 -4.86
CA THR A 26 6.58 9.54 -5.68
C THR A 26 5.81 8.88 -6.83
N HIS A 27 4.96 9.64 -7.52
CA HIS A 27 4.20 9.13 -8.67
C HIS A 27 5.11 8.83 -9.87
N ASP A 28 6.18 9.61 -10.04
CA ASP A 28 7.21 9.37 -11.06
C ASP A 28 8.15 8.21 -10.70
N GLY A 29 7.95 7.57 -9.54
CA GLY A 29 8.71 6.40 -9.13
C GLY A 29 10.03 6.72 -8.45
N TYR A 30 10.26 7.94 -7.97
CA TYR A 30 11.41 8.22 -7.13
C TYR A 30 11.18 7.70 -5.71
N ILE A 31 12.15 6.98 -5.17
CA ILE A 31 12.16 6.51 -3.79
C ILE A 31 13.32 7.09 -3.00
N LYS A 32 13.08 7.32 -1.71
CA LYS A 32 14.13 7.62 -0.73
C LYS A 32 13.74 7.19 0.67
N ARG A 33 14.76 6.98 1.49
CA ARG A 33 14.66 6.76 2.93
C ARG A 33 15.26 7.94 3.70
N MET A 34 14.58 8.37 4.75
CA MET A 34 15.05 9.45 5.63
C MET A 34 14.71 9.19 7.09
N LEU A 35 15.38 9.89 8.01
CA LEU A 35 15.06 9.83 9.44
C LEU A 35 13.71 10.51 9.71
N PRO A 36 12.88 10.01 10.64
CA PRO A 36 11.63 10.66 11.03
C PRO A 36 11.85 12.09 11.57
N THR A 37 13.02 12.35 12.16
CA THR A 37 13.41 13.68 12.65
C THR A 37 13.44 14.74 11.54
N ALA A 38 13.58 14.36 10.27
CA ALA A 38 13.49 15.27 9.13
C ALA A 38 12.09 15.90 8.94
N PHE A 39 11.07 15.41 9.66
CA PHE A 39 9.70 15.91 9.63
C PHE A 39 9.28 16.72 10.86
N ARG A 40 10.08 16.73 11.94
CA ARG A 40 9.70 17.48 13.16
C ARG A 40 9.66 18.98 12.84
N ALA A 41 8.50 19.59 13.05
CA ALA A 41 8.32 21.04 13.01
C ALA A 41 9.05 21.69 14.19
N GLN A 42 9.71 22.82 13.96
CA GLN A 42 10.16 23.70 15.03
C GLN A 42 8.92 24.41 15.59
N GLU A 43 8.68 24.32 16.90
CA GLU A 43 7.45 24.75 17.59
C GLU A 43 7.22 26.27 17.66
N ARG A 44 7.22 27.00 16.54
CA ARG A 44 6.74 28.39 16.53
C ARG A 44 6.08 28.74 15.21
N GLY A 45 4.75 28.86 15.23
CA GLY A 45 3.90 29.86 14.54
C GLY A 45 4.23 30.37 13.12
N GLY A 46 5.12 29.72 12.38
CA GLY A 46 5.55 30.12 11.04
C GLY A 46 4.81 29.31 9.98
N ARG A 47 4.46 29.98 8.89
CA ARG A 47 3.89 29.43 7.64
C ARG A 47 4.34 27.99 7.41
N GLY A 48 3.37 27.09 7.22
CA GLY A 48 3.54 25.64 7.24
C GLY A 48 4.80 25.14 6.53
N LEU A 49 5.42 24.10 7.08
CA LEU A 49 6.62 23.47 6.54
C LEU A 49 6.49 23.34 5.02
N ILE A 50 7.27 24.13 4.30
CA ILE A 50 7.35 24.10 2.84
C ILE A 50 7.57 22.65 2.41
N GLY A 51 6.77 22.26 1.40
CA GLY A 51 6.57 20.90 0.95
C GLY A 51 7.83 20.20 0.48
N PHE A 52 7.70 18.93 0.13
CA PHE A 52 8.75 18.21 -0.58
C PHE A 52 9.13 18.99 -1.84
N ASP A 53 10.41 19.24 -2.06
CA ASP A 53 10.92 19.75 -3.33
C ASP A 53 10.90 18.59 -4.33
N LEU A 54 9.69 18.30 -4.80
CA LEU A 54 9.43 17.43 -5.93
C LEU A 54 9.64 18.29 -7.18
N ARG A 55 9.89 17.67 -8.34
CA ARG A 55 9.79 18.39 -9.62
C ARG A 55 8.44 19.15 -9.61
N GLU A 56 8.33 20.31 -10.25
CA GLU A 56 7.14 21.19 -10.18
C GLU A 56 5.78 20.48 -10.47
N GLU A 57 5.80 19.23 -10.94
CA GLU A 57 4.63 18.38 -11.19
C GLU A 57 4.63 17.01 -10.46
N ASP A 58 5.72 16.57 -9.83
CA ASP A 58 5.76 15.26 -9.15
C ASP A 58 5.12 15.36 -7.75
N ARG A 59 4.47 14.28 -7.32
CA ARG A 59 3.67 14.24 -6.10
C ARG A 59 4.02 13.01 -5.28
N VAL A 60 3.99 13.13 -3.95
CA VAL A 60 4.11 11.96 -3.07
C VAL A 60 2.98 11.00 -3.38
N ALA A 61 3.32 9.78 -3.78
CA ALA A 61 2.37 8.69 -3.98
C ALA A 61 2.13 7.96 -2.66
N GLN A 62 3.21 7.62 -1.95
CA GLN A 62 3.15 6.89 -0.70
C GLN A 62 4.23 7.36 0.28
N LEU A 63 3.86 7.40 1.55
CA LEU A 63 4.75 7.71 2.66
C LEU A 63 4.42 6.73 3.79
N LEU A 64 5.42 6.00 4.28
CA LEU A 64 5.26 5.06 5.38
C LEU A 64 6.42 5.13 6.35
N LEU A 65 6.16 4.70 7.58
CA LEU A 65 7.18 4.44 8.60
C LEU A 65 7.55 2.96 8.56
N ALA A 66 8.84 2.67 8.67
CA ALA A 66 9.40 1.33 8.74
C ALA A 66 10.68 1.33 9.58
N ASN A 67 11.06 0.17 10.12
CA ASN A 67 12.43 -0.04 10.58
C ASN A 67 13.35 -0.34 9.38
N THR A 68 14.63 -0.03 9.48
CA THR A 68 15.64 -0.36 8.46
C THR A 68 15.66 -1.83 8.06
N HIS A 69 15.34 -2.74 8.98
CA HIS A 69 15.35 -4.18 8.72
C HIS A 69 14.00 -4.74 8.29
N ASP A 70 12.96 -3.89 8.20
CA ASP A 70 11.66 -4.31 7.70
C ASP A 70 11.75 -4.66 6.22
N ASN A 71 10.93 -5.61 5.80
CA ASN A 71 10.73 -5.94 4.40
C ASN A 71 9.78 -4.93 3.76
N LEU A 72 10.10 -4.51 2.55
CA LEU A 72 9.27 -3.64 1.72
C LEU A 72 8.78 -4.42 0.51
N LEU A 73 7.46 -4.63 0.42
CA LEU A 73 6.81 -5.19 -0.76
C LEU A 73 6.32 -4.09 -1.69
N PHE A 74 6.75 -4.17 -2.93
CA PHE A 74 6.35 -3.29 -4.02
C PHE A 74 5.39 -4.07 -4.90
N PHE A 75 4.17 -3.58 -5.09
CA PHE A 75 3.17 -4.19 -5.95
C PHE A 75 3.04 -3.40 -7.24
N THR A 76 3.02 -4.08 -8.37
CA THR A 76 2.85 -3.43 -9.68
C THR A 76 1.40 -3.45 -10.14
N ASP A 77 1.07 -2.54 -11.06
CA ASP A 77 -0.19 -2.53 -11.80
C ASP A 77 -0.46 -3.82 -12.59
N ARG A 78 0.60 -4.53 -13.00
CA ARG A 78 0.54 -5.86 -13.64
C ARG A 78 0.36 -7.03 -12.67
N GLY A 79 0.20 -6.76 -11.37
CA GLY A 79 -0.10 -7.80 -10.38
C GLY A 79 1.11 -8.64 -9.97
N LYS A 80 2.33 -8.14 -10.19
CA LYS A 80 3.55 -8.71 -9.61
C LYS A 80 3.91 -8.01 -8.30
N THR A 81 4.81 -8.62 -7.55
CA THR A 81 5.44 -7.99 -6.40
C THR A 81 6.93 -8.29 -6.31
N PHE A 82 7.67 -7.31 -5.79
CA PHE A 82 9.10 -7.32 -5.56
C PHE A 82 9.36 -6.99 -4.10
N GLN A 83 10.50 -7.44 -3.56
CA GLN A 83 10.87 -7.22 -2.17
C GLN A 83 12.31 -6.75 -2.07
N ILE A 84 12.52 -5.76 -1.20
CA ILE A 84 13.83 -5.38 -0.68
C ILE A 84 13.70 -5.10 0.82
N LYS A 85 14.82 -5.07 1.53
CA LYS A 85 14.90 -4.54 2.89
C LYS A 85 14.84 -3.02 2.86
N ALA A 86 14.28 -2.40 3.88
CA ALA A 86 14.15 -0.96 3.94
C ALA A 86 15.50 -0.24 3.93
N TYR A 87 16.58 -0.87 4.42
CA TYR A 87 17.91 -0.28 4.39
C TYR A 87 18.50 -0.13 2.99
N GLU A 88 18.09 -0.98 2.03
CA GLU A 88 18.51 -0.93 0.62
C GLU A 88 17.92 0.29 -0.10
N VAL A 89 16.84 0.87 0.44
CA VAL A 89 16.30 2.14 -0.06
C VAL A 89 17.33 3.25 0.19
N PRO A 90 17.71 4.02 -0.84
CA PRO A 90 18.75 5.03 -0.75
C PRO A 90 18.41 6.08 0.32
N LYS A 91 19.36 6.28 1.24
CA LYS A 91 19.29 7.37 2.21
C LYS A 91 19.45 8.70 1.47
N ALA A 92 18.50 9.60 1.66
CA ALA A 92 18.51 10.88 0.97
C ALA A 92 17.89 11.98 1.84
N ALA A 93 18.36 13.22 1.67
CA ALA A 93 17.81 14.38 2.37
C ALA A 93 16.36 14.65 1.94
N ARG A 94 15.59 15.35 2.78
CA ARG A 94 14.18 15.67 2.50
C ARG A 94 13.97 16.39 1.16
N ILE A 95 14.88 17.29 0.81
CA ILE A 95 14.87 18.07 -0.46
C ILE A 95 15.39 17.28 -1.67
N SER A 96 16.09 16.16 -1.47
CA SER A 96 16.67 15.40 -2.58
C SER A 96 15.62 14.54 -3.28
N LYS A 97 15.75 14.31 -4.59
CA LYS A 97 14.77 13.52 -5.37
C LYS A 97 14.70 12.05 -4.93
N GLY A 98 15.82 11.45 -4.56
CA GLY A 98 15.93 10.00 -4.38
C GLY A 98 16.39 9.31 -5.66
N LYS A 99 16.16 8.00 -5.78
CA LYS A 99 16.48 7.21 -6.98
C LYS A 99 15.23 6.60 -7.61
N LEU A 100 15.25 6.36 -8.92
CA LEU A 100 14.16 5.71 -9.64
C LEU A 100 13.97 4.26 -9.19
N VAL A 101 12.71 3.86 -9.03
CA VAL A 101 12.33 2.53 -8.55
C VAL A 101 12.57 1.40 -9.52
N HIS A 102 12.43 1.70 -10.81
CA HIS A 102 12.74 0.78 -11.89
C HIS A 102 14.17 0.26 -11.81
N THR A 103 15.14 1.12 -11.52
CA THR A 103 16.56 0.74 -11.51
C THR A 103 16.91 -0.27 -10.42
N PHE A 104 16.30 -0.18 -9.23
CA PHE A 104 16.66 -1.06 -8.13
C PHE A 104 15.83 -2.34 -8.05
N LEU A 105 14.60 -2.36 -8.57
CA LEU A 105 13.76 -3.56 -8.60
C LEU A 105 13.84 -4.35 -9.91
N GLY A 106 14.51 -3.82 -10.94
CA GLY A 106 14.55 -4.44 -12.26
C GLY A 106 13.15 -4.54 -12.89
N LEU A 107 12.33 -3.51 -12.70
CA LEU A 107 10.99 -3.46 -13.30
C LEU A 107 11.10 -3.31 -14.82
N SER A 108 10.12 -3.86 -15.53
CA SER A 108 9.93 -3.53 -16.95
C SER A 108 9.45 -2.09 -17.11
N ASP A 109 9.77 -1.45 -18.23
CA ASP A 109 9.45 -0.04 -18.49
C ASP A 109 7.93 0.26 -18.44
N ASP A 110 7.10 -0.76 -18.66
CA ASP A 110 5.64 -0.67 -18.65
C ASP A 110 4.98 -1.10 -17.33
N GLU A 111 5.78 -1.42 -16.30
CA GLU A 111 5.31 -1.75 -14.95
C GLU A 111 5.41 -0.53 -14.03
N ARG A 112 4.32 -0.24 -13.31
CA ARG A 112 4.26 0.87 -12.34
C ARG A 112 3.93 0.36 -10.95
N ILE A 113 4.60 0.90 -9.93
CA ILE A 113 4.29 0.58 -8.54
C ILE A 113 2.95 1.22 -8.13
N THR A 114 2.03 0.42 -7.61
CA THR A 114 0.70 0.86 -7.16
C THR A 114 0.52 0.77 -5.65
N ALA A 115 1.27 -0.10 -4.97
CA ALA A 115 1.26 -0.18 -3.51
C ALA A 115 2.66 -0.53 -2.97
N LEU A 116 2.99 0.06 -1.82
CA LEU A 116 4.20 -0.19 -1.04
C LEU A 116 3.76 -0.60 0.37
N ILE A 117 4.17 -1.78 0.81
CA ILE A 117 3.82 -2.33 2.12
C ILE A 117 5.09 -2.66 2.89
N ALA A 118 5.25 -2.05 4.06
CA ALA A 118 6.29 -2.42 5.02
C ALA A 118 5.77 -3.45 6.01
N TYR A 119 6.59 -4.45 6.32
CA TYR A 119 6.30 -5.40 7.40
C TYR A 119 7.59 -5.89 8.06
N PRO A 120 7.62 -6.01 9.41
CA PRO A 120 8.77 -6.54 10.12
C PRO A 120 8.88 -8.06 9.93
N GLU A 121 10.08 -8.59 10.12
CA GLU A 121 10.38 -10.02 10.08
C GLU A 121 9.94 -10.76 11.38
N ASP A 122 8.77 -10.41 11.92
CA ASP A 122 8.20 -11.04 13.11
C ASP A 122 7.20 -12.14 12.70
N LYS A 123 7.25 -13.29 13.38
CA LYS A 123 6.28 -14.39 13.23
C LYS A 123 4.82 -13.93 13.39
N LYS A 124 4.53 -13.04 14.34
CA LYS A 124 3.16 -12.53 14.56
C LYS A 124 2.63 -11.74 13.37
N VAL A 125 3.51 -11.10 12.60
CA VAL A 125 3.14 -10.33 11.42
C VAL A 125 2.84 -11.24 10.23
N ARG A 126 3.40 -12.46 10.20
CA ARG A 126 3.13 -13.46 9.14
C ARG A 126 1.67 -13.95 9.12
N GLU A 127 0.97 -13.85 10.25
CA GLU A 127 -0.45 -14.21 10.38
C GLU A 127 -1.42 -13.16 9.78
N ARG A 128 -0.89 -12.02 9.33
CA ARG A 128 -1.66 -10.97 8.65
C ARG A 128 -1.99 -11.34 7.21
N TYR A 129 -2.89 -10.57 6.63
CA TYR A 129 -3.30 -10.71 5.24
C TYR A 129 -2.98 -9.45 4.45
N LEU A 130 -2.80 -9.66 3.15
CA LEU A 130 -2.83 -8.61 2.15
C LEU A 130 -4.19 -8.66 1.44
N VAL A 131 -4.91 -7.55 1.52
CA VAL A 131 -6.14 -7.31 0.77
C VAL A 131 -5.80 -6.45 -0.43
N MET A 132 -6.12 -6.96 -1.61
CA MET A 132 -5.81 -6.36 -2.90
C MET A 132 -7.11 -5.99 -3.61
N ALA A 133 -7.16 -4.83 -4.28
CA ALA A 133 -8.28 -4.45 -5.11
C ALA A 133 -7.81 -3.96 -6.48
N THR A 134 -8.56 -4.35 -7.51
CA THR A 134 -8.34 -3.93 -8.89
C THR A 134 -9.29 -2.84 -9.31
N GLU A 135 -8.96 -2.16 -10.41
CA GLU A 135 -9.79 -1.10 -10.98
C GLU A 135 -11.16 -1.60 -11.43
N GLN A 136 -11.25 -2.85 -11.92
CA GLN A 136 -12.51 -3.50 -12.33
C GLN A 136 -13.31 -4.14 -11.17
N GLY A 137 -12.97 -3.84 -9.91
CA GLY A 137 -13.79 -4.26 -8.76
C GLY A 137 -13.56 -5.69 -8.28
N VAL A 138 -12.45 -6.32 -8.68
CA VAL A 138 -12.01 -7.58 -8.09
C VAL A 138 -11.32 -7.28 -6.76
N ILE A 139 -11.60 -8.10 -5.75
CA ILE A 139 -10.94 -8.08 -4.46
C ILE A 139 -10.34 -9.46 -4.16
N LYS A 140 -9.16 -9.47 -3.53
CA LYS A 140 -8.46 -10.69 -3.18
C LYS A 140 -7.82 -10.57 -1.81
N LYS A 141 -7.81 -11.68 -1.07
CA LYS A 141 -7.12 -11.81 0.20
C LYS A 141 -6.08 -12.93 0.14
N VAL A 142 -4.85 -12.63 0.55
CA VAL A 142 -3.73 -13.59 0.57
C VAL A 142 -3.03 -13.48 1.92
N ARG A 143 -2.54 -14.59 2.49
CA ARG A 143 -1.71 -14.54 3.69
C ARG A 143 -0.39 -13.84 3.38
N LEU A 144 0.09 -12.99 4.29
CA LEU A 144 1.35 -12.27 4.09
C LEU A 144 2.53 -13.24 3.97
N GLU A 145 2.46 -14.40 4.63
CA GLU A 145 3.49 -15.45 4.55
C GLU A 145 3.81 -15.93 3.13
N GLU A 146 2.85 -15.86 2.20
CA GLU A 146 3.04 -16.24 0.80
C GLU A 146 4.06 -15.36 0.06
N PHE A 147 4.46 -14.24 0.69
CA PHE A 147 5.37 -13.24 0.16
C PHE A 147 6.71 -13.19 0.93
N GLN A 148 7.04 -14.18 1.77
CA GLN A 148 8.33 -14.17 2.48
C GLN A 148 9.54 -14.31 1.56
N ASN A 149 9.38 -15.08 0.48
CA ASN A 149 10.47 -15.45 -0.43
C ASN A 149 10.20 -14.91 -1.83
N VAL A 150 10.31 -13.58 -1.98
CA VAL A 150 10.23 -12.92 -3.29
C VAL A 150 11.60 -12.95 -3.95
N ARG A 151 11.68 -13.55 -5.15
CA ARG A 151 12.91 -13.57 -5.94
C ARG A 151 13.20 -12.18 -6.52
N LYS A 152 14.45 -11.89 -6.90
CA LYS A 152 14.83 -10.62 -7.54
C LYS A 152 14.01 -10.28 -8.78
N SER A 153 13.60 -11.29 -9.55
CA SER A 153 12.72 -11.13 -10.73
C SER A 153 11.26 -10.78 -10.39
N GLY A 154 10.93 -10.64 -9.11
CA GLY A 154 9.56 -10.55 -8.62
C GLY A 154 8.80 -11.88 -8.70
N ILE A 155 7.61 -11.89 -8.12
CA ILE A 155 6.66 -13.01 -8.16
C ILE A 155 5.24 -12.50 -8.45
N ILE A 156 4.37 -13.36 -8.96
CA ILE A 156 2.94 -13.04 -9.14
C ILE A 156 2.31 -12.83 -7.76
N ALA A 157 1.56 -11.73 -7.59
CA ALA A 157 0.74 -11.43 -6.41
C ALA A 157 -0.76 -11.67 -6.68
N ILE A 158 -1.20 -11.40 -7.91
CA ILE A 158 -2.56 -11.62 -8.39
C ILE A 158 -2.55 -11.88 -9.91
N THR A 159 -3.37 -12.83 -10.35
CA THR A 159 -3.60 -13.05 -11.78
C THR A 159 -4.70 -12.09 -12.23
N LEU A 160 -4.35 -11.15 -13.11
CA LEU A 160 -5.28 -10.15 -13.62
C LEU A 160 -6.00 -10.64 -14.86
N LYS A 161 -7.25 -10.19 -15.04
CA LYS A 161 -7.95 -10.35 -16.31
C LYS A 161 -7.43 -9.32 -17.32
N SER A 162 -7.65 -9.59 -18.60
CA SER A 162 -7.26 -8.66 -19.66
C SER A 162 -7.89 -7.28 -19.43
N GLY A 163 -7.06 -6.23 -19.48
CA GLY A 163 -7.45 -4.84 -19.24
C GLY A 163 -7.73 -4.47 -17.78
N ASP A 164 -7.55 -5.38 -16.82
CA ASP A 164 -7.64 -5.05 -15.39
C ASP A 164 -6.25 -4.73 -14.82
N VAL A 165 -6.21 -3.90 -13.78
CA VAL A 165 -4.97 -3.45 -13.14
C VAL A 165 -5.09 -3.49 -11.63
N LEU A 166 -4.03 -3.94 -10.96
CA LEU A 166 -3.93 -3.89 -9.50
C LEU A 166 -3.61 -2.46 -9.05
N ARG A 167 -4.47 -1.85 -8.24
CA ARG A 167 -4.31 -0.45 -7.83
C ARG A 167 -4.05 -0.26 -6.35
N TRP A 168 -4.63 -1.11 -5.51
CA TRP A 168 -4.52 -0.95 -4.07
C TRP A 168 -4.18 -2.27 -3.39
N VAL A 169 -3.27 -2.17 -2.43
CA VAL A 169 -2.97 -3.25 -1.48
C VAL A 169 -2.96 -2.65 -0.08
N ARG A 170 -3.54 -3.37 0.89
CA ARG A 170 -3.60 -2.99 2.30
C ARG A 170 -3.32 -4.20 3.18
N LEU A 171 -2.63 -3.96 4.30
CA LEU A 171 -2.51 -4.94 5.36
C LEU A 171 -3.83 -5.01 6.15
N SER A 172 -4.34 -6.22 6.32
CA SER A 172 -5.46 -6.51 7.20
C SER A 172 -5.11 -7.57 8.24
N ASN A 173 -5.83 -7.49 9.36
CA ASN A 173 -5.91 -8.54 10.36
C ASN A 173 -7.27 -9.24 10.27
N THR A 174 -7.53 -10.17 11.19
CA THR A 174 -8.82 -10.80 11.36
C THR A 174 -9.88 -9.81 11.89
N ASP A 175 -11.15 -10.06 11.57
CA ASP A 175 -12.30 -9.27 12.02
C ASP A 175 -12.29 -7.78 11.65
N GLU A 176 -11.55 -7.41 10.61
CA GLU A 176 -11.60 -6.08 10.02
C GLU A 176 -12.68 -5.99 8.94
N GLU A 177 -12.89 -4.79 8.42
CA GLU A 177 -13.82 -4.56 7.32
C GLU A 177 -13.12 -3.88 6.16
N VAL A 178 -13.70 -4.03 4.98
CA VAL A 178 -13.21 -3.41 3.76
C VAL A 178 -14.22 -2.38 3.31
N ILE A 179 -13.73 -1.22 2.88
CA ILE A 179 -14.51 -0.25 2.13
C ILE A 179 -13.87 -0.01 0.76
N LEU A 180 -14.69 -0.07 -0.30
CA LEU A 180 -14.32 0.31 -1.66
C LEU A 180 -15.17 1.51 -2.07
N ALA A 181 -14.60 2.43 -2.84
CA ALA A 181 -15.35 3.52 -3.48
C ALA A 181 -15.11 3.56 -4.98
N THR A 182 -16.07 4.08 -5.74
CA THR A 182 -16.05 4.11 -7.20
C THR A 182 -16.09 5.52 -7.76
N SER A 183 -15.64 5.66 -9.01
CA SER A 183 -15.62 6.93 -9.74
C SER A 183 -17.00 7.57 -9.90
N ASN A 184 -18.07 6.76 -9.96
CA ASN A 184 -19.46 7.25 -10.04
C ASN A 184 -20.09 7.47 -8.66
N GLY A 185 -19.28 7.58 -7.61
CA GLY A 185 -19.73 7.96 -6.28
C GLY A 185 -20.53 6.87 -5.57
N GLN A 186 -20.24 5.59 -5.83
CA GLN A 186 -20.72 4.48 -5.01
C GLN A 186 -19.66 4.07 -3.99
N ALA A 187 -20.08 3.54 -2.85
CA ALA A 187 -19.21 2.91 -1.86
C ALA A 187 -19.85 1.64 -1.31
N ILE A 188 -19.06 0.58 -1.17
CA ILE A 188 -19.49 -0.65 -0.51
C ILE A 188 -18.58 -0.92 0.68
N ARG A 189 -19.20 -1.26 1.82
CA ARG A 189 -18.51 -1.68 3.04
C ARG A 189 -18.96 -3.08 3.39
N PHE A 190 -18.03 -4.01 3.60
CA PHE A 190 -18.32 -5.40 3.94
C PHE A 190 -17.25 -5.98 4.86
N LYS A 191 -17.52 -7.13 5.47
CA LYS A 191 -16.57 -7.76 6.40
C LYS A 191 -15.43 -8.40 5.61
N GLU A 192 -14.19 -8.24 6.08
CA GLU A 192 -13.01 -8.85 5.44
C GLU A 192 -13.13 -10.38 5.33
N LYS A 193 -13.83 -11.01 6.28
CA LYS A 193 -14.10 -12.45 6.30
C LYS A 193 -14.95 -12.95 5.13
N ASP A 194 -15.68 -12.07 4.46
CA ASP A 194 -16.47 -12.42 3.27
C ASP A 194 -15.55 -12.71 2.07
N ILE A 195 -14.28 -12.28 2.14
CA ILE A 195 -13.23 -12.63 1.19
C ILE A 195 -12.56 -13.91 1.70
N ARG A 196 -12.69 -15.01 0.96
CA ARG A 196 -11.92 -16.22 1.27
C ARG A 196 -10.42 -15.96 1.07
N THR A 197 -9.59 -16.53 1.93
CA THR A 197 -8.13 -16.53 1.75
C THR A 197 -7.76 -17.37 0.52
N MET A 198 -6.85 -16.86 -0.30
CA MET A 198 -6.42 -17.50 -1.55
C MET A 198 -4.89 -17.51 -1.67
N LYS A 199 -4.39 -18.32 -2.61
CA LYS A 199 -2.98 -18.30 -3.04
C LYS A 199 -2.68 -17.11 -3.97
N ARG A 200 -1.40 -16.79 -4.13
CA ARG A 200 -0.92 -15.68 -4.98
C ARG A 200 -1.32 -15.79 -6.45
N THR A 201 -1.44 -16.98 -7.02
CA THR A 201 -1.81 -17.16 -8.44
C THR A 201 -3.32 -17.09 -8.71
N ALA A 202 -4.16 -16.96 -7.67
CA ALA A 202 -5.61 -16.82 -7.87
C ALA A 202 -5.99 -15.43 -8.39
N ALA A 203 -7.10 -15.34 -9.12
CA ALA A 203 -7.61 -14.07 -9.66
C ALA A 203 -8.35 -13.21 -8.64
N GLY A 204 -8.87 -13.79 -7.56
CA GLY A 204 -9.73 -13.08 -6.60
C GLY A 204 -11.22 -13.31 -6.83
N VAL A 205 -12.06 -12.51 -6.18
CA VAL A 205 -13.53 -12.55 -6.26
C VAL A 205 -14.09 -11.16 -6.45
N ARG A 206 -15.35 -11.02 -6.86
CA ARG A 206 -16.00 -9.71 -6.96
C ARG A 206 -16.10 -9.03 -5.58
N GLY A 207 -15.54 -7.83 -5.47
CA GLY A 207 -15.64 -6.96 -4.29
C GLY A 207 -16.79 -5.97 -4.38
N ILE A 208 -16.99 -5.35 -5.55
CA ILE A 208 -18.11 -4.44 -5.85
C ILE A 208 -18.64 -4.72 -7.26
N ALA A 209 -19.95 -4.61 -7.45
CA ALA A 209 -20.56 -4.62 -8.79
C ALA A 209 -20.50 -3.20 -9.38
N LEU A 210 -19.79 -3.07 -10.51
CA LEU A 210 -19.63 -1.81 -11.22
C LEU A 210 -20.69 -1.66 -12.32
N LYS A 211 -21.23 -0.44 -12.46
CA LYS A 211 -22.03 -0.08 -13.63
C LYS A 211 -21.11 0.22 -14.82
N LYS A 212 -21.68 0.23 -16.04
CA LYS A 212 -20.92 0.57 -17.26
C LYS A 212 -20.19 1.91 -17.10
N GLY A 213 -18.88 1.90 -17.37
CA GLY A 213 -18.02 3.08 -17.27
C GLY A 213 -17.60 3.46 -15.84
N ASP A 214 -18.03 2.73 -14.82
CA ASP A 214 -17.56 2.92 -13.44
C ASP A 214 -16.28 2.10 -13.20
N ARG A 215 -15.49 2.54 -12.23
CA ARG A 215 -14.28 1.86 -11.76
C ARG A 215 -14.07 2.09 -10.27
N VAL A 216 -13.38 1.17 -9.62
CA VAL A 216 -12.90 1.41 -8.26
C VAL A 216 -11.86 2.54 -8.29
N ILE A 217 -11.88 3.39 -7.28
CA ILE A 217 -10.92 4.50 -7.09
C ILE A 217 -10.29 4.50 -5.69
N SER A 218 -10.76 3.66 -4.78
CA SER A 218 -10.23 3.54 -3.43
C SER A 218 -10.52 2.16 -2.82
N LEU A 219 -9.57 1.68 -2.01
CA LEU A 219 -9.67 0.58 -1.08
C LEU A 219 -9.07 1.03 0.25
N ASP A 220 -9.81 0.84 1.34
CA ASP A 220 -9.29 0.95 2.70
C ASP A 220 -9.80 -0.15 3.63
N ILE A 221 -9.04 -0.38 4.69
CA ILE A 221 -9.34 -1.34 5.74
C ILE A 221 -9.78 -0.59 6.99
N ILE A 222 -11.00 -0.88 7.44
CA ILE A 222 -11.55 -0.33 8.67
C ILE A 222 -11.14 -1.27 9.80
N LYS A 223 -10.27 -0.78 10.68
CA LYS A 223 -9.73 -1.54 11.80
C LYS A 223 -10.83 -1.88 12.80
N LYS A 224 -10.75 -3.07 13.40
CA LYS A 224 -11.69 -3.53 14.43
C LYS A 224 -11.85 -2.46 15.52
N GLY A 225 -13.08 -2.09 15.83
CA GLY A 225 -13.40 -1.06 16.83
C GLY A 225 -13.30 0.40 16.36
N SER A 226 -12.58 0.70 15.26
CA SER A 226 -12.39 2.09 14.79
C SER A 226 -13.61 2.70 14.08
N ALA A 227 -14.56 1.87 13.64
CA ALA A 227 -15.66 2.30 12.79
C ALA A 227 -16.62 3.31 13.45
N LYS A 228 -16.69 3.36 14.78
CA LYS A 228 -17.59 4.28 15.50
C LYS A 228 -17.15 5.74 15.36
N ASP A 229 -15.85 5.98 15.41
CA ASP A 229 -15.28 7.33 15.47
C ASP A 229 -14.71 7.78 14.12
N ALA A 230 -14.45 6.84 13.21
CA ALA A 230 -13.90 7.14 11.90
C ALA A 230 -14.94 7.74 10.93
N LYS A 231 -14.45 8.67 10.10
CA LYS A 231 -15.19 9.30 9.00
C LYS A 231 -14.57 8.91 7.67
N PHE A 232 -15.41 8.72 6.66
CA PHE A 232 -14.98 8.55 5.28
C PHE A 232 -14.96 9.91 4.58
N LEU A 233 -13.78 10.33 4.13
CA LEU A 233 -13.56 11.55 3.36
C LEU A 233 -13.68 11.22 1.87
N VAL A 234 -14.55 11.94 1.18
CA VAL A 234 -14.69 11.86 -0.28
C VAL A 234 -14.31 13.21 -0.86
N ILE A 235 -13.47 13.19 -1.90
CA ILE A 235 -13.08 14.36 -2.68
C ILE A 235 -13.36 14.06 -4.15
N THR A 236 -14.02 14.99 -4.82
CA THR A 236 -14.35 14.92 -6.24
C THR A 236 -13.28 15.62 -7.08
N ALA A 237 -13.24 15.35 -8.39
CA ALA A 237 -12.28 15.96 -9.30
C ALA A 237 -12.35 17.50 -9.37
N ARG A 238 -13.50 18.10 -9.02
CA ARG A 238 -13.70 19.56 -8.98
C ARG A 238 -13.44 20.19 -7.61
N GLY A 239 -12.82 19.44 -6.69
CA GLY A 239 -12.45 19.96 -5.37
C GLY A 239 -13.58 19.99 -4.33
N TYR A 240 -14.81 19.59 -4.68
CA TYR A 240 -15.85 19.37 -3.67
C TYR A 240 -15.51 18.15 -2.84
N GLY A 241 -15.67 18.25 -1.52
CA GLY A 241 -15.47 17.13 -0.63
C GLY A 241 -16.43 17.14 0.55
N LYS A 242 -16.59 15.98 1.17
CA LYS A 242 -17.34 15.83 2.42
C LYS A 242 -16.75 14.73 3.27
N GLN A 243 -16.95 14.86 4.57
CA GLN A 243 -16.70 13.79 5.53
C GLN A 243 -18.03 13.23 6.00
N THR A 244 -18.14 11.91 6.06
CA THR A 244 -19.34 11.23 6.53
C THR A 244 -18.94 10.13 7.50
N HIS A 245 -19.56 10.08 8.68
CA HIS A 245 -19.29 9.02 9.67
C HIS A 245 -19.46 7.63 9.05
N LEU A 246 -18.56 6.70 9.37
CA LEU A 246 -18.62 5.33 8.88
C LEU A 246 -19.90 4.60 9.30
N SER A 247 -20.54 5.00 10.40
CA SER A 247 -21.87 4.50 10.81
C SER A 247 -22.96 4.67 9.75
N ASN A 248 -22.84 5.67 8.86
CA ASN A 248 -23.76 5.85 7.73
C ASN A 248 -23.50 4.89 6.57
N TYR A 249 -22.34 4.25 6.55
CA TYR A 249 -21.99 3.21 5.59
C TYR A 249 -22.38 1.85 6.18
N LYS A 250 -23.62 1.43 5.92
CA LYS A 250 -24.12 0.13 6.37
C LYS A 250 -23.27 -1.01 5.77
N ILE A 251 -22.99 -2.00 6.60
CA ILE A 251 -22.31 -3.23 6.16
C ILE A 251 -23.24 -3.99 5.22
N GLN A 252 -22.71 -4.37 4.05
CA GLN A 252 -23.37 -5.15 3.02
C GLN A 252 -22.58 -6.45 2.76
N ARG A 253 -23.10 -7.34 1.91
CA ARG A 253 -22.30 -8.44 1.36
C ARG A 253 -21.41 -7.93 0.24
N ARG A 254 -20.19 -8.46 0.12
CA ARG A 254 -19.31 -8.16 -1.03
C ARG A 254 -20.01 -8.46 -2.36
N GLY A 255 -19.64 -7.71 -3.40
CA GLY A 255 -20.18 -7.87 -4.74
C GLY A 255 -21.54 -7.21 -4.97
N GLY A 256 -22.10 -6.52 -3.97
CA GLY A 256 -23.22 -5.59 -4.16
C GLY A 256 -22.80 -4.34 -4.94
N THR A 257 -23.78 -3.50 -5.30
CA THR A 257 -23.53 -2.22 -5.99
C THR A 257 -23.03 -1.10 -5.06
N GLY A 258 -23.10 -1.32 -3.74
CA GLY A 258 -22.83 -0.30 -2.75
C GLY A 258 -23.98 0.70 -2.58
N ILE A 259 -23.72 1.71 -1.75
CA ILE A 259 -24.59 2.86 -1.53
C ILE A 259 -23.96 4.12 -2.13
N LYS A 260 -24.79 5.11 -2.43
CA LYS A 260 -24.33 6.40 -2.92
C LYS A 260 -23.53 7.13 -1.85
N THR A 261 -22.25 7.38 -2.13
CA THR A 261 -21.37 8.19 -1.30
C THR A 261 -21.23 9.62 -1.83
N ALA A 262 -21.28 9.83 -3.14
CA ALA A 262 -21.26 11.17 -3.74
C ALA A 262 -22.26 11.26 -4.90
N GLN A 263 -22.83 12.45 -5.09
CA GLN A 263 -23.50 12.78 -6.35
C GLN A 263 -22.43 13.28 -7.31
N VAL A 264 -22.08 12.46 -8.30
CA VAL A 264 -21.17 12.87 -9.36
C VAL A 264 -21.99 13.56 -10.45
N THR A 265 -21.76 14.84 -10.65
CA THR A 265 -22.32 15.63 -11.74
C THR A 265 -21.30 15.74 -12.88
N LYS A 266 -21.81 15.91 -14.11
CA LYS A 266 -20.96 16.13 -15.28
C LYS A 266 -20.31 17.50 -15.26
#